data_AF-A0A2T0B9C7-F1
#
_entry.id   AF-A0A2T0B9C7-F1
#
_cell.length_a   1.000
_cell.length_b   1.000
_cell.length_c   1.000
_cell.angle_alpha   90.00
_cell.angle_beta   90.00
_cell.angle_gamma   90.00
#
_symmetry.space_group_name_H-M   'P 1'
#
loop_
_entity.id
_entity.type
_entity.pdbx_description
1 polymer ?
#
loop_
_entity_poly.entity_id
_entity_poly.type
_entity_poly.pdbx_seq_one_letter_code
_entity_poly.pdbx_strand_id
1 'polypeptide(L)'
;MAEELLIMLKRVLFYDLLISISVFIIAYSLFRNYCLYILIGIIAAAFNFFLNSVSTNFIFSNQQQNYKIYMTISSFIRVAIVCTIGILLYNYNEASIIPFLIGYSLHFLAVIIGSLKIKN
;
A
#
# COMPACT_ATOMS: atom_id res chain seq x y z
N MET A 1 -21.80 8.65 4.94
CA MET A 1 -20.45 9.22 4.71
C MET A 1 -19.35 8.61 5.59
N ALA A 2 -19.27 8.87 6.90
CA ALA A 2 -18.19 8.30 7.73
C ALA A 2 -18.26 6.75 7.84
N GLU A 3 -19.47 6.19 7.96
CA GLU A 3 -19.68 4.74 8.00
C GLU A 3 -19.36 4.04 6.67
N GLU A 4 -19.73 4.64 5.54
CA GLU A 4 -19.44 4.10 4.20
C GLU A 4 -17.93 4.07 3.91
N LEU A 5 -17.19 5.09 4.35
CA LEU A 5 -15.74 5.12 4.28
C LEU A 5 -15.12 4.02 5.15
N LEU A 6 -15.66 3.80 6.35
CA LEU A 6 -15.21 2.73 7.26
C LEU A 6 -15.45 1.33 6.67
N ILE A 7 -16.59 1.15 6.00
CA ILE A 7 -16.94 -0.09 5.30
C ILE A 7 -15.99 -0.32 4.13
N MET A 8 -15.72 0.70 3.30
CA MET A 8 -14.73 0.62 2.22
C MET A 8 -13.34 0.28 2.75
N LEU A 9 -12.89 0.96 3.81
CA LEU A 9 -11.55 0.80 4.38
C LEU A 9 -11.36 -0.60 4.98
N LYS A 10 -12.34 -1.13 5.72
CA LYS A 10 -12.33 -2.52 6.20
C LYS A 10 -12.27 -3.53 5.06
N ARG A 11 -13.00 -3.31 3.98
CA ARG A 11 -13.04 -4.23 2.84
C ARG A 11 -11.72 -4.22 2.08
N VAL A 12 -11.12 -3.05 1.87
CA VAL A 12 -9.80 -2.98 1.20
C VAL A 12 -8.71 -3.60 2.07
N LEU A 13 -8.70 -3.35 3.39
CA LEU A 13 -7.79 -4.04 4.32
C LEU A 13 -7.93 -5.56 4.25
N PHE A 14 -9.16 -6.08 4.14
CA PHE A 14 -9.40 -7.52 4.01
C PHE A 14 -8.80 -8.09 2.71
N TYR A 15 -8.96 -7.39 1.59
CA TYR A 15 -8.37 -7.79 0.30
C TYR A 15 -6.84 -7.67 0.29
N ASP A 16 -6.29 -6.64 0.93
CA ASP A 16 -4.84 -6.49 1.10
C ASP A 16 -4.24 -7.65 1.91
N LEU A 17 -4.93 -8.09 2.95
CA LEU A 17 -4.49 -9.21 3.77
C LEU A 17 -4.54 -10.52 2.98
N LEU A 18 -5.61 -10.74 2.22
CA LEU A 18 -5.78 -11.90 1.34
C LEU A 18 -4.69 -11.98 0.26
N ILE A 19 -4.31 -10.82 -0.28
CA ILE A 19 -3.32 -10.73 -1.35
C ILE A 19 -1.91 -10.79 -0.81
N SER A 20 -1.65 -10.20 0.36
CA SER A 20 -0.42 -10.42 1.12
C SER A 20 -0.16 -11.92 1.36
N ILE A 21 -1.17 -12.67 1.82
CA ILE A 21 -1.06 -14.13 2.02
C ILE A 21 -0.78 -14.87 0.70
N SER A 22 -1.53 -14.54 -0.35
CA SER A 22 -1.40 -15.20 -1.66
C SER A 22 -0.03 -14.97 -2.28
N VAL A 23 0.47 -13.74 -2.20
CA VAL A 23 1.78 -13.36 -2.73
C VAL A 23 2.90 -13.88 -1.86
N PHE A 24 2.73 -13.99 -0.54
CA PHE A 24 3.69 -14.64 0.34
C PHE A 24 3.91 -16.11 -0.05
N ILE A 25 2.83 -16.86 -0.34
CA ILE A 25 2.91 -18.25 -0.78
C ILE A 25 3.66 -18.38 -2.12
N ILE A 26 3.37 -17.49 -3.06
CA ILE A 26 4.00 -17.48 -4.40
C ILE A 26 5.48 -17.05 -4.32
N ALA A 27 5.78 -16.01 -3.54
CA ALA A 27 7.14 -15.49 -3.36
C ALA A 27 8.05 -16.48 -2.62
N TYR A 28 7.50 -17.22 -1.64
CA TYR A 28 8.22 -18.28 -0.94
C TYR A 28 8.63 -19.43 -1.88
N SER A 29 7.80 -19.71 -2.89
CA SER A 29 8.06 -20.75 -3.90
C SER A 29 9.09 -20.34 -4.96
N LEU A 30 9.08 -19.07 -5.40
CA LEU A 30 9.90 -18.61 -6.53
C LEU A 30 11.25 -17.98 -6.15
N PHE A 31 11.35 -17.28 -5.01
CA PHE A 31 12.52 -16.46 -4.68
C PHE A 31 12.89 -16.54 -3.20
N ARG A 32 13.28 -17.73 -2.71
CA ARG A 32 13.57 -17.97 -1.28
C ARG A 32 14.51 -16.94 -0.63
N ASN A 33 15.52 -16.43 -1.36
CA ASN A 33 16.46 -15.42 -0.87
C ASN A 33 15.96 -13.97 -0.96
N TYR A 34 14.97 -13.69 -1.83
CA TYR A 34 14.44 -12.33 -2.04
C TYR A 34 12.99 -12.16 -1.57
N CYS A 35 12.39 -13.24 -1.05
CA CYS A 35 11.01 -13.28 -0.57
C CYS A 35 10.75 -12.21 0.49
N LEU A 36 11.73 -11.96 1.38
CA LEU A 36 11.62 -10.93 2.41
C LEU A 36 11.50 -9.51 1.82
N TYR A 37 12.25 -9.19 0.76
CA TYR A 37 12.18 -7.87 0.12
C TYR A 37 10.85 -7.65 -0.60
N ILE A 38 10.31 -8.69 -1.25
CA ILE A 38 8.97 -8.66 -1.84
C ILE A 38 7.91 -8.40 -0.76
N LEU A 39 8.02 -9.09 0.38
CA LEU A 39 7.12 -8.95 1.52
C LEU A 39 7.15 -7.54 2.10
N ILE A 40 8.35 -6.96 2.25
CA ILE A 40 8.52 -5.57 2.68
C ILE A 40 7.88 -4.59 1.69
N GLY A 41 7.99 -4.86 0.38
CA GLY A 41 7.32 -4.07 -0.67
C GLY A 41 5.79 -4.07 -0.52
N ILE A 42 5.20 -5.25 -0.28
CA ILE A 42 3.76 -5.40 -0.08
C ILE A 42 3.31 -4.71 1.21
N ILE A 43 4.04 -4.89 2.31
CA ILE A 43 3.74 -4.23 3.59
C ILE A 43 3.82 -2.71 3.45
N ALA A 44 4.85 -2.20 2.77
CA ALA A 44 5.00 -0.78 2.51
C ALA A 44 3.84 -0.22 1.67
N ALA A 45 3.39 -0.97 0.67
CA ALA A 45 2.25 -0.58 -0.16
C ALA A 45 0.93 -0.57 0.63
N ALA A 46 0.66 -1.63 1.40
CA ALA A 46 -0.52 -1.73 2.27
C ALA A 46 -0.54 -0.60 3.33
N PHE A 47 0.63 -0.30 3.91
CA PHE A 47 0.77 0.81 4.86
C PHE A 47 0.52 2.17 4.19
N ASN A 48 1.03 2.38 2.98
CA ASN A 48 0.80 3.59 2.19
C ASN A 48 -0.70 3.76 1.88
N PHE A 49 -1.37 2.68 1.47
CA PHE A 49 -2.80 2.68 1.22
C PHE A 49 -3.62 2.98 2.49
N PHE A 50 -3.26 2.35 3.61
CA PHE A 50 -3.91 2.60 4.91
C PHE A 50 -3.77 4.07 5.33
N LEU A 51 -2.55 4.62 5.28
CA LEU A 51 -2.29 6.03 5.57
C LEU A 51 -3.08 6.96 4.64
N ASN A 52 -3.18 6.62 3.36
CA ASN A 52 -3.98 7.40 2.40
C ASN A 52 -5.46 7.40 2.78
N SER A 53 -6.01 6.25 3.17
CA SER A 53 -7.42 6.12 3.53
C SER A 53 -7.76 6.85 4.83
N VAL A 54 -6.92 6.72 5.86
CA VAL A 54 -7.06 7.47 7.12
C VAL A 54 -6.91 8.98 6.91
N SER A 55 -5.88 9.41 6.18
CA SER A 55 -5.66 10.84 5.88
C SER A 55 -6.83 11.43 5.10
N THR A 56 -7.32 10.70 4.09
CA THR A 56 -8.45 11.14 3.27
C THR A 56 -9.71 11.29 4.11
N ASN A 57 -10.03 10.30 4.95
CA ASN A 57 -11.21 10.36 5.81
C ASN A 57 -11.13 11.54 6.81
N PHE A 58 -9.98 11.72 7.46
CA PHE A 58 -9.77 12.82 8.41
C PHE A 58 -9.88 14.21 7.77
N ILE A 59 -9.27 14.38 6.59
CA ILE A 59 -9.29 15.66 5.85
C ILE A 59 -10.73 15.99 5.39
N PHE A 60 -11.47 14.99 4.89
CA PHE A 60 -12.85 15.17 4.45
C PHE A 60 -13.83 15.38 5.61
N SER A 61 -13.68 14.65 6.73
CA SER A 61 -14.58 14.78 7.88
C SER A 61 -14.48 16.14 8.57
N ASN A 62 -13.29 16.74 8.57
CA ASN A 62 -13.07 18.05 9.21
C ASN A 62 -13.38 19.26 8.31
N GLN A 63 -13.92 19.06 7.10
CA GLN A 63 -14.26 20.12 6.14
C GLN A 63 -13.20 21.23 6.06
N GLN A 64 -11.91 20.85 6.09
CA GLN A 64 -10.85 21.86 6.11
C GLN A 64 -10.92 22.70 4.84
N GLN A 65 -11.00 24.03 4.98
CA GLN A 65 -11.09 24.97 3.86
C GLN A 65 -9.95 24.77 2.82
N ASN A 66 -8.84 24.16 3.24
CA ASN A 66 -7.67 23.88 2.41
C ASN A 66 -7.42 22.37 2.14
N TYR A 67 -8.46 21.53 2.15
CA TYR A 67 -8.35 20.06 2.00
C TYR A 67 -7.44 19.61 0.85
N LYS A 68 -7.42 20.34 -0.29
CA LYS A 68 -6.57 20.05 -1.44
C LYS A 68 -5.08 20.12 -1.09
N ILE A 69 -4.68 21.15 -0.35
CA ILE A 69 -3.28 21.36 0.06
C ILE A 69 -2.85 20.24 1.02
N TYR A 70 -3.70 19.89 1.99
CA TYR A 70 -3.42 18.80 2.92
C TYR A 70 -3.34 17.43 2.24
N MET A 71 -4.20 17.16 1.26
CA MET A 71 -4.13 15.95 0.44
C MET A 71 -2.81 15.86 -0.33
N THR A 72 -2.39 16.96 -0.97
CA THR A 72 -1.14 17.01 -1.71
C THR A 72 0.06 16.79 -0.79
N ILE A 73 0.12 17.47 0.35
CA ILE A 73 1.20 17.28 1.34
C ILE A 73 1.24 15.84 1.84
N SER A 74 0.08 15.25 2.17
CA SER A 74 -0.01 13.85 2.61
C SER A 74 0.52 12.88 1.54
N SER A 75 0.25 13.14 0.25
CA SER A 75 0.80 12.32 -0.84
C SER A 75 2.32 12.39 -0.93
N PHE A 76 2.91 13.58 -0.83
CA PHE A 76 4.38 13.75 -0.84
C PHE A 76 5.05 13.04 0.34
N ILE A 77 4.48 13.13 1.54
CA ILE A 77 5.01 12.44 2.73
C ILE A 77 5.03 10.93 2.50
N ARG A 78 3.96 10.36 1.92
CA ARG A 78 3.88 8.92 1.65
C ARG A 78 4.89 8.47 0.59
N VAL A 79 5.10 9.25 -0.47
CA VAL A 79 6.14 8.98 -1.45
C VAL A 79 7.52 9.01 -0.78
N ALA A 80 7.79 10.00 0.06
CA ALA A 80 9.05 10.10 0.80
C ALA A 80 9.29 8.88 1.72
N ILE A 81 8.25 8.37 2.39
CA ILE A 81 8.33 7.16 3.23
C ILE A 81 8.75 5.95 2.38
N VAL A 82 8.06 5.71 1.25
CA VAL A 82 8.36 4.56 0.37
C VAL A 82 9.76 4.67 -0.22
N CYS A 83 10.17 5.87 -0.65
CA CYS A 83 11.51 6.12 -1.16
C CYS A 83 12.57 5.85 -0.08
N THR A 84 12.33 6.26 1.17
CA THR A 84 13.27 6.04 2.29
C THR A 84 13.45 4.55 2.55
N ILE A 85 12.36 3.76 2.53
CA ILE A 85 12.42 2.29 2.67
C ILE A 85 13.21 1.68 1.51
N GLY A 86 12.97 2.11 0.27
CA GLY A 86 13.70 1.64 -0.89
C GLY A 86 15.20 1.93 -0.83
N ILE A 87 15.59 3.13 -0.39
CA ILE A 87 17.00 3.53 -0.21
C ILE A 87 17.66 2.69 0.88
N LEU A 88 16.98 2.47 2.00
CA LEU A 88 17.49 1.61 3.08
C LEU A 88 17.77 0.20 2.55
N LEU A 89 16.83 -0.39 1.81
CA LEU A 89 17.00 -1.72 1.23
C LEU A 89 18.15 -1.78 0.22
N TYR A 90 18.29 -0.76 -0.62
CA TYR A 90 19.40 -0.64 -1.57
C TYR A 90 20.76 -0.68 -0.89
N ASN A 91 20.91 0.05 0.22
CA ASN A 91 22.17 0.09 0.98
C ASN A 91 22.53 -1.26 1.60
N TYR A 92 21.55 -2.13 1.90
CA TYR A 92 21.80 -3.49 2.38
C TYR A 92 22.12 -4.45 1.23
N ASN A 93 21.40 -4.35 0.11
CA ASN A 93 21.63 -5.18 -1.06
C ASN A 93 21.04 -4.48 -2.29
N GLU A 94 21.88 -4.08 -3.25
CA GLU A 94 21.44 -3.37 -4.44
C GLU A 94 20.39 -4.14 -5.24
N ALA A 95 20.52 -5.47 -5.31
CA ALA A 95 19.59 -6.35 -6.00
C ALA A 95 18.23 -6.46 -5.31
N SER A 96 18.07 -5.93 -4.08
CA SER A 96 16.80 -5.97 -3.33
C SER A 96 15.76 -4.96 -3.80
N ILE A 97 16.17 -3.88 -4.49
CA ILE A 97 15.25 -2.86 -5.02
C ILE A 97 14.22 -3.49 -5.97
N ILE A 98 14.67 -4.37 -6.87
CA ILE A 98 13.82 -4.98 -7.89
C ILE A 98 12.68 -5.79 -7.24
N PRO A 99 12.95 -6.78 -6.37
CA PRO A 99 11.91 -7.52 -5.66
C PRO A 99 11.03 -6.62 -4.77
N PHE A 100 11.59 -5.58 -4.14
CA PHE A 100 10.80 -4.60 -3.40
C PHE A 100 9.78 -3.88 -4.29
N LEU A 101 10.21 -3.36 -5.46
CA LEU A 101 9.33 -2.67 -6.40
C LEU A 101 8.27 -3.61 -6.99
N ILE A 102 8.62 -4.87 -7.24
CA ILE A 102 7.67 -5.90 -7.68
C ILE A 102 6.59 -6.10 -6.61
N GLY A 103 6.99 -6.32 -5.36
CA GLY A 103 6.06 -6.47 -4.23
C GLY A 103 5.16 -5.25 -4.05
N TYR A 104 5.73 -4.06 -4.13
CA TYR A 104 5.00 -2.80 -4.04
C TYR A 104 3.98 -2.63 -5.19
N SER A 105 4.35 -3.03 -6.41
CA SER A 105 3.49 -2.94 -7.59
C SER A 105 2.33 -3.95 -7.56
N LEU A 106 2.54 -5.13 -6.98
CA LEU A 106 1.51 -6.16 -6.86
C LEU A 106 0.31 -5.70 -6.03
N HIS A 107 0.52 -4.81 -5.06
CA HIS A 107 -0.57 -4.20 -4.30
C HIS A 107 -1.53 -3.39 -5.20
N PHE A 108 -1.08 -2.78 -6.29
CA PHE A 108 -2.00 -2.10 -7.22
C PHE A 108 -2.94 -3.08 -7.93
N LEU A 109 -2.44 -4.25 -8.34
CA LEU A 109 -3.29 -5.33 -8.88
C LEU A 109 -4.32 -5.77 -7.85
N ALA A 110 -3.93 -5.79 -6.58
CA ALA A 110 -4.80 -6.13 -5.45
C ALA A 110 -6.00 -5.20 -5.32
N VAL A 111 -5.72 -3.91 -5.32
CA VAL A 111 -6.72 -2.85 -5.24
C VAL A 111 -7.63 -2.85 -6.47
N ILE A 112 -7.09 -3.10 -7.68
CA ILE A 112 -7.88 -3.18 -8.92
C ILE A 112 -8.85 -4.37 -8.86
N ILE A 113 -8.38 -5.57 -8.50
CA ILE A 113 -9.24 -6.75 -8.40
C ILE A 113 -10.30 -6.56 -7.32
N GLY A 114 -9.91 -6.02 -6.15
CA GLY A 114 -10.83 -5.74 -5.05
C GLY A 114 -11.92 -4.73 -5.41
N SER A 115 -11.58 -3.71 -6.21
CA SER A 115 -12.53 -2.67 -6.65
C SER A 115 -13.45 -3.12 -7.79
N LEU A 116 -12.98 -3.96 -8.72
CA LEU A 116 -13.83 -4.54 -9.77
C LEU A 116 -14.95 -5.41 -9.19
N LYS A 117 -14.69 -6.10 -8.08
CA LYS A 117 -15.67 -6.94 -7.38
C LYS A 117 -16.74 -6.14 -6.61
N ILE A 118 -16.63 -4.81 -6.53
CA ILE A 118 -17.64 -3.92 -5.92
C ILE A 118 -18.68 -3.46 -6.96
N LYS A 119 -18.35 -3.53 -8.26
CA LYS A 119 -19.24 -3.08 -9.34
C LYS A 119 -20.29 -4.13 -9.76
N ASN A 120 -20.11 -5.39 -9.34
CA ASN A 120 -21.08 -6.49 -9.48
C ASN A 120 -21.66 -6.86 -8.12
#